data_AF-A0AAV4BGV1-F1
#
_entry.id   AF-A0AAV4BGV1-F1
#
_cell.length_a   1.000
_cell.length_b   1.000
_cell.length_c   1.000
_cell.angle_alpha   90.00
_cell.angle_beta   90.00
_cell.angle_gamma   90.00
#
_symmetry.space_group_name_H-M   'P 1'
#
loop_
_entity.id
_entity.type
_entity.pdbx_description
1 polymer ?
#
loop_
_entity_poly.entity_id
_entity_poly.type
_entity_poly.pdbx_seq_one_letter_code
_entity_poly.pdbx_strand_id
1 'polypeptide(L)'
;MAGETMARVIQIRSGESFIHRFHSDSDPREVEIFEEEIRQAWAEQPSMTVTQWVALVKRYLGPSVKDELACYPSNVTSDPESLLRTLRKAYGESRSISRLTLDLHQIRQGKHEGLRKFSQRLRRKYASLASKQRDFNKKITEESVLRDIFIDGVLDEGLKLHLRQMRLENPDCTFFNIRETALTLSEEENHKAQVCVINTQKRNDQPTKVDEVEKRLKKLEDEGNRLKETLTNLDLKIYEAHKRSEEMFAQILSKLEKKADSTDRNKNHNNYADRRLSQTPEIKG
;
A
#
# COMPACT_ATOMS: atom_id res chain seq x y z
N MET A 1 61.44 16.99 -13.80
CA MET A 1 60.65 15.96 -14.50
C MET A 1 60.43 14.81 -13.54
N ALA A 2 59.15 14.43 -13.36
CA ALA A 2 58.63 13.36 -12.50
C ALA A 2 58.87 13.55 -10.98
N GLY A 3 57.90 13.75 -10.09
CA GLY A 3 56.47 13.45 -10.17
C GLY A 3 56.20 12.09 -9.52
N GLU A 4 56.12 12.06 -8.18
CA GLU A 4 55.61 10.89 -7.47
C GLU A 4 54.85 11.35 -6.21
N THR A 5 53.61 11.79 -6.43
CA THR A 5 52.64 12.07 -5.39
C THR A 5 52.17 10.73 -4.84
N MET A 6 52.83 10.24 -3.78
CA MET A 6 52.39 9.07 -3.01
C MET A 6 51.03 9.38 -2.38
N ALA A 7 49.96 8.95 -3.03
CA ALA A 7 48.62 8.95 -2.48
C ALA A 7 48.62 8.07 -1.22
N ARG A 8 48.57 8.71 -0.04
CA ARG A 8 48.24 8.04 1.21
C ARG A 8 46.83 7.48 1.05
N VAL A 9 46.74 6.17 0.84
CA VAL A 9 45.50 5.41 1.01
C VAL A 9 45.08 5.61 2.47
N ILE A 10 44.09 6.47 2.69
CA ILE A 10 43.37 6.56 3.96
C ILE A 10 42.57 5.27 4.03
N GLN A 11 43.13 4.25 4.68
CA GLN A 11 42.35 3.10 5.09
C GLN A 11 41.43 3.59 6.21
N ILE A 12 40.22 4.01 5.84
CA ILE A 12 39.15 4.27 6.78
C ILE A 12 38.86 2.92 7.45
N ARG A 13 39.36 2.73 8.68
CA ARG A 13 38.85 1.67 9.56
C ARG A 13 37.40 2.03 9.84
N SER A 14 36.50 1.43 9.06
CA SER A 14 35.06 1.62 9.21
C SER A 14 34.58 0.85 10.44
N GLY A 15 34.05 1.59 11.42
CA GLY A 15 33.15 1.10 12.47
C GLY A 15 33.80 0.37 13.64
N GLU A 16 33.78 0.95 14.83
CA GLU A 16 33.73 0.15 16.05
C GLU A 16 32.40 -0.62 16.02
N SER A 17 32.43 -1.95 16.08
CA SER A 17 31.24 -2.78 16.23
C SER A 17 30.52 -2.38 17.52
N PHE A 18 29.36 -1.74 17.41
CA PHE A 18 28.55 -1.40 18.56
C PHE A 18 27.81 -2.65 19.02
N ILE A 19 28.20 -3.18 20.18
CA ILE A 19 27.49 -4.26 20.85
C ILE A 19 26.70 -3.64 22.00
N HIS A 20 25.38 -3.75 21.96
CA HIS A 20 24.56 -3.29 23.08
C HIS A 20 24.67 -4.26 24.27
N ARG A 21 24.43 -3.73 25.47
CA ARG A 21 24.34 -4.56 26.66
C ARG A 21 22.98 -5.26 26.69
N PHE A 22 22.99 -6.59 26.77
CA PHE A 22 21.78 -7.41 26.79
C PHE A 22 21.26 -7.56 28.22
N HIS A 23 20.02 -7.13 28.47
CA HIS A 23 19.45 -7.06 29.82
C HIS A 23 18.34 -8.08 30.11
N SER A 24 17.92 -8.91 29.16
CA SER A 24 16.79 -9.88 29.25
C SER A 24 15.40 -9.33 29.52
N ASP A 25 15.27 -8.06 29.91
CA ASP A 25 14.00 -7.47 30.35
C ASP A 25 13.05 -7.13 29.19
N SER A 26 13.44 -7.38 27.93
CA SER A 26 12.75 -6.90 26.72
C SER A 26 12.24 -8.01 25.78
N ASP A 27 11.73 -7.57 24.62
CA ASP A 27 11.26 -8.38 23.49
C ASP A 27 12.17 -9.60 23.22
N PRO A 28 11.65 -10.83 23.01
CA PRO A 28 12.44 -12.01 22.65
C PRO A 28 13.37 -11.84 21.45
N ARG A 29 13.19 -10.79 20.65
CA ARG A 29 14.13 -10.38 19.59
C ARG A 29 15.44 -9.78 20.09
N GLU A 30 15.50 -9.27 21.31
CA GLU A 30 16.70 -8.60 21.82
C GLU A 30 17.89 -9.57 21.82
N VAL A 31 17.68 -10.84 22.18
CA VAL A 31 18.73 -11.86 22.12
C VAL A 31 19.17 -12.16 20.68
N GLU A 32 18.25 -12.09 19.71
CA GLU A 32 18.58 -12.30 18.30
C GLU A 32 19.43 -11.16 17.73
N ILE A 33 19.07 -9.91 18.07
CA ILE A 33 19.83 -8.72 17.69
C ILE A 33 21.21 -8.76 18.35
N PHE A 34 21.28 -9.09 19.64
CA PHE A 34 22.53 -9.24 20.36
C PHE A 34 23.42 -10.33 19.73
N GLU A 35 22.84 -11.48 19.38
CA GLU A 35 23.53 -12.56 18.69
C GLU A 35 24.07 -12.13 17.33
N GLU A 36 23.32 -11.33 16.56
CA GLU A 36 23.74 -10.76 15.27
C GLU A 36 24.91 -9.77 15.44
N GLU A 37 24.85 -8.88 16.43
CA GLU A 37 25.94 -7.94 16.75
C GLU A 37 27.22 -8.66 17.19
N ILE A 38 27.10 -9.69 18.03
CA ILE A 38 28.23 -10.52 18.43
C ILE A 38 28.85 -11.23 17.22
N ARG A 39 28.02 -11.79 16.33
CA ARG A 39 28.51 -12.44 15.10
C ARG A 39 29.17 -11.46 14.15
N GLN A 40 28.63 -10.26 14.03
CA GLN A 40 29.24 -9.21 13.24
C GLN A 40 30.62 -8.83 13.79
N ALA A 41 30.71 -8.58 15.10
CA ALA A 41 31.99 -8.32 15.77
C ALA A 41 32.98 -9.48 15.58
N TRP A 42 32.49 -10.73 15.55
CA TRP A 42 33.31 -11.90 15.28
C TRP A 42 33.85 -11.92 13.86
N ALA A 43 33.01 -11.64 12.87
CA ALA A 43 33.46 -11.53 11.49
C ALA A 43 34.53 -10.42 11.31
N GLU A 44 34.46 -9.34 12.09
CA GLU A 44 35.43 -8.24 12.06
C GLU A 44 36.74 -8.55 12.79
N GLN A 45 36.76 -9.52 13.71
CA GLN A 45 37.93 -9.87 14.54
C GLN A 45 38.23 -11.38 14.56
N PRO A 46 38.65 -11.98 13.44
CA PRO A 46 38.87 -13.42 13.34
C PRO A 46 40.08 -13.93 14.16
N SER A 47 40.94 -13.05 14.68
CA SER A 47 42.14 -13.42 15.45
C SER A 47 41.90 -13.65 16.95
N MET A 48 40.70 -13.36 17.47
CA MET A 48 40.38 -13.59 18.87
C MET A 48 40.24 -15.08 19.20
N THR A 49 40.81 -15.48 20.34
CA THR A 49 40.69 -16.84 20.89
C THR A 49 39.28 -17.11 21.45
N VAL A 50 38.92 -18.39 21.55
CA VAL A 50 37.65 -18.86 22.15
C VAL A 50 37.41 -18.24 23.53
N THR A 51 38.43 -18.21 24.39
CA THR A 51 38.34 -17.64 25.74
C THR A 51 38.09 -16.13 25.72
N GLN A 52 38.74 -15.41 24.81
CA GLN A 52 38.52 -13.97 24.65
C GLN A 52 37.10 -13.67 24.16
N TRP A 53 36.54 -14.51 23.28
CA TRP A 53 35.15 -14.40 22.83
C TRP A 53 34.15 -14.63 23.96
N VAL A 54 34.34 -15.67 24.77
CA VAL A 54 33.48 -15.92 25.94
C VAL A 54 33.53 -14.74 26.90
N ALA A 55 34.72 -14.19 27.16
CA ALA A 55 34.89 -13.02 28.00
C ALA A 55 34.20 -11.78 27.40
N LEU A 56 34.29 -11.59 26.08
CA LEU A 56 33.61 -10.52 25.37
C LEU A 56 32.09 -10.63 25.51
N VAL A 57 31.51 -11.78 25.19
CA VAL A 57 30.06 -12.01 25.31
C VAL A 57 29.62 -11.71 26.74
N LYS A 58 30.27 -12.30 27.75
CA LYS A 58 29.98 -12.07 29.18
C LYS A 58 30.12 -10.60 29.58
N ARG A 59 31.02 -9.82 28.97
CA ARG A 59 31.17 -8.38 29.25
C ARG A 59 29.92 -7.59 28.90
N TYR A 60 29.22 -7.97 27.83
CA TYR A 60 28.00 -7.30 27.37
C TYR A 60 26.70 -7.91 27.91
N LEU A 61 26.77 -8.88 28.82
CA LEU A 61 25.59 -9.37 29.53
C LEU A 61 25.29 -8.52 30.77
N GLY A 62 24.01 -8.23 30.96
CA GLY A 62 23.48 -7.62 32.18
C GLY A 62 23.60 -8.55 33.40
N PRO A 63 23.45 -8.02 34.62
CA PRO A 63 23.59 -8.80 35.85
C PRO A 63 22.63 -10.00 35.92
N SER A 64 21.33 -9.78 35.66
CA SER A 64 20.31 -10.83 35.68
C SER A 64 20.64 -12.01 34.74
N VAL A 65 21.13 -11.69 33.54
CA VAL A 65 21.54 -12.69 32.55
C VAL A 65 22.76 -13.49 33.01
N LYS A 66 23.70 -12.85 33.70
CA LYS A 66 24.88 -13.53 34.26
C LYS A 66 24.49 -14.48 35.39
N ASP A 67 23.56 -14.07 36.23
CA ASP A 67 23.05 -14.89 37.33
C ASP A 67 22.34 -16.13 36.79
N GLU A 68 21.51 -15.99 35.75
CA GLU A 68 20.89 -17.12 35.06
C GLU A 68 21.94 -18.06 34.43
N LEU A 69 22.97 -17.50 33.77
CA LEU A 69 24.04 -18.30 33.19
C LEU A 69 24.88 -19.05 34.23
N ALA A 70 24.95 -18.57 35.47
CA ALA A 70 25.64 -19.26 36.56
C ALA A 70 24.94 -20.57 36.96
N CYS A 71 23.66 -20.73 36.63
CA CYS A 71 22.90 -21.97 36.84
C CYS A 71 23.23 -23.06 35.81
N TYR A 72 23.90 -22.72 34.70
CA TYR A 72 24.30 -23.67 33.67
C TYR A 72 25.68 -24.26 33.96
N PRO A 73 25.92 -25.54 33.61
CA PRO A 73 27.23 -26.14 33.82
C PRO A 73 28.31 -25.48 32.96
N SER A 74 29.52 -25.36 33.50
CA SER A 74 30.62 -24.57 32.91
C SER A 74 31.00 -25.01 31.49
N ASN A 75 30.81 -26.28 31.14
CA ASN A 75 31.07 -26.79 29.80
C ASN A 75 30.20 -26.13 28.72
N VAL A 76 28.99 -25.68 29.07
CA VAL A 76 28.05 -25.01 28.15
C VAL A 76 28.39 -23.52 28.01
N THR A 77 29.01 -22.91 29.02
CA THR A 77 29.34 -21.47 29.05
C THR A 77 30.80 -21.16 28.72
N SER A 78 31.59 -22.18 28.36
CA SER A 78 33.02 -22.08 28.00
C SER A 78 33.29 -22.02 26.50
N ASP A 79 32.26 -22.24 25.68
CA ASP A 79 32.33 -22.15 24.22
C ASP A 79 31.38 -21.03 23.74
N PRO A 80 31.83 -20.09 22.89
CA PRO A 80 31.02 -18.96 22.42
C PRO A 80 29.72 -19.40 21.74
N GLU A 81 29.77 -20.44 20.89
CA GLU A 81 28.59 -20.93 20.17
C GLU A 81 27.58 -21.58 21.12
N SER A 82 28.07 -22.39 22.05
CA SER A 82 27.26 -23.01 23.09
C SER A 82 26.64 -21.97 24.03
N LEU A 83 27.37 -20.91 24.34
CA LEU A 83 26.91 -19.78 25.14
C LEU A 83 25.79 -19.01 24.42
N LEU A 84 25.98 -18.63 23.15
CA LEU A 84 24.95 -17.96 22.35
C LEU A 84 23.70 -18.83 22.19
N ARG A 85 23.87 -20.13 21.94
CA ARG A 85 22.75 -21.08 21.87
C ARG A 85 21.98 -21.15 23.19
N THR A 86 22.68 -21.09 24.32
CA THR A 86 22.06 -21.11 25.65
C THR A 86 21.26 -19.84 25.90
N LEU A 87 21.82 -18.67 25.56
CA LEU A 87 21.12 -17.39 25.62
C LEU A 87 19.85 -17.41 24.75
N ARG A 88 19.95 -17.87 23.50
CA ARG A 88 18.81 -18.00 22.59
C ARG A 88 17.74 -18.96 23.12
N LYS A 89 18.14 -20.04 23.80
CA LYS A 89 17.20 -20.98 24.42
C LYS A 89 16.49 -20.38 25.63
N ALA A 90 17.19 -19.62 26.46
CA ALA A 90 16.65 -19.03 27.68
C ALA A 90 15.75 -17.82 27.40
N TYR A 91 16.15 -16.96 26.45
CA TYR A 91 15.53 -15.65 26.24
C TYR A 91 14.92 -15.45 24.85
N GLY A 92 15.14 -16.37 23.91
CA GLY A 92 14.61 -16.26 22.55
C GLY A 92 13.13 -16.59 22.45
N GLU A 93 12.60 -16.47 21.23
CA GLU A 93 11.19 -16.74 20.95
C GLU A 93 10.81 -18.18 21.32
N SER A 94 10.01 -18.35 22.37
CA SER A 94 9.59 -19.66 22.89
C SER A 94 8.31 -20.19 22.23
N ARG A 95 7.51 -19.32 21.60
CA ARG A 95 6.24 -19.71 20.96
C ARG A 95 6.48 -20.65 19.78
N SER A 96 5.54 -21.56 19.56
CA SER A 96 5.54 -22.44 18.40
C SER A 96 5.29 -21.67 17.11
N ILE A 97 5.78 -22.21 15.98
CA ILE A 97 5.53 -21.62 14.65
C ILE A 97 4.03 -21.40 14.41
N SER A 98 3.19 -22.39 14.74
CA SER A 98 1.74 -22.28 14.61
C SER A 98 1.15 -21.12 15.42
N ARG A 99 1.64 -20.90 16.65
CA ARG A 99 1.19 -19.78 17.48
C ARG A 99 1.62 -18.44 16.88
N LEU A 100 2.86 -18.33 16.40
CA LEU A 100 3.38 -17.13 15.75
C LEU A 100 2.63 -16.80 14.45
N THR A 101 2.30 -17.81 13.64
CA THR A 101 1.47 -17.66 12.44
C THR A 101 0.09 -17.12 12.81
N LEU A 102 -0.58 -17.71 13.81
CA LEU A 102 -1.88 -17.24 14.27
C LEU A 102 -1.81 -15.78 14.75
N ASP A 103 -0.81 -15.47 15.60
CA ASP A 103 -0.56 -14.14 16.13
C ASP A 103 -0.32 -13.10 15.03
N LEU A 104 0.29 -13.51 13.90
CA LEU A 104 0.51 -12.68 12.73
C LEU A 104 -0.80 -12.41 11.98
N HIS A 105 -1.63 -13.43 11.71
CA HIS A 105 -2.87 -13.27 10.96
C HIS A 105 -3.98 -12.54 11.74
N GLN A 106 -3.95 -12.56 13.07
CA GLN A 106 -4.93 -11.89 13.92
C GLN A 106 -4.63 -10.41 14.17
N ILE A 107 -3.45 -9.92 13.79
CA ILE A 107 -3.08 -8.54 14.08
C ILE A 107 -3.93 -7.55 13.27
N ARG A 108 -4.49 -6.56 13.95
CA ARG A 108 -5.23 -5.44 13.35
C ARG A 108 -4.73 -4.13 13.96
N GLN A 109 -4.87 -3.03 13.22
CA GLN A 109 -4.59 -1.68 13.71
C GLN A 109 -5.56 -1.34 14.85
N GLY A 110 -5.02 -0.89 15.98
CA GLY A 110 -5.82 -0.41 17.11
C GLY A 110 -6.48 0.93 16.82
N LYS A 111 -7.61 1.23 17.49
CA LYS A 111 -8.37 2.49 17.33
C LYS A 111 -7.54 3.77 17.48
N HIS A 112 -6.51 3.73 18.33
CA HIS A 112 -5.63 4.87 18.62
C HIS A 112 -4.18 4.60 18.19
N GLU A 113 -3.97 3.58 17.36
CA GLU A 113 -2.66 3.22 16.86
C GLU A 113 -2.43 3.86 15.49
N GLY A 114 -1.40 4.70 15.37
CA GLY A 114 -0.99 5.23 14.07
C GLY A 114 -0.42 4.14 13.16
N LEU A 115 -0.59 4.29 11.84
CA LEU A 115 -0.15 3.32 10.82
C LEU A 115 1.34 2.99 10.91
N ARG A 116 2.18 3.96 11.28
CA ARG A 116 3.62 3.73 11.48
C ARG A 116 3.89 2.74 12.61
N LYS A 117 3.20 2.87 13.74
CA LYS A 117 3.32 1.93 14.87
C LYS A 117 2.75 0.56 14.51
N PHE A 118 1.59 0.54 13.84
CA PHE A 118 0.97 -0.71 13.37
C PHE A 118 1.88 -1.49 12.43
N SER A 119 2.42 -0.86 11.39
CA SER A 119 3.33 -1.50 10.43
C SER A 119 4.61 -2.03 11.09
N GLN A 120 5.19 -1.29 12.04
CA GLN A 120 6.34 -1.75 12.82
C GLN A 120 6.00 -2.98 13.68
N ARG A 121 4.86 -2.95 14.39
CA ARG A 121 4.39 -4.08 15.22
C ARG A 121 4.13 -5.33 14.38
N LEU A 122 3.55 -5.15 13.19
CA LEU A 122 3.34 -6.22 12.23
C LEU A 122 4.68 -6.81 11.73
N ARG A 123 5.64 -5.96 11.34
CA ARG A 123 7.01 -6.39 10.95
C ARG A 123 7.72 -7.14 12.07
N ARG A 124 7.51 -6.74 13.33
CA ARG A 124 8.04 -7.42 14.51
C ARG A 124 7.46 -8.83 14.67
N LYS A 125 6.16 -9.02 14.50
CA LYS A 125 5.58 -10.37 14.50
C LYS A 125 6.13 -11.23 13.36
N TYR A 126 6.20 -10.66 12.15
CA TYR A 126 6.68 -11.38 10.98
C TYR A 126 8.11 -11.89 11.12
N ALA A 127 9.08 -11.05 11.50
CA ALA A 127 10.45 -11.58 11.60
C ALA A 127 10.66 -12.49 12.82
N SER A 128 9.80 -12.46 13.84
CA SER A 128 9.84 -13.48 14.92
C SER A 128 9.40 -14.85 14.37
N LEU A 129 8.35 -14.87 13.52
CA LEU A 129 7.96 -16.07 12.78
C LEU A 129 9.08 -16.53 11.82
N ALA A 130 9.66 -15.62 11.04
CA ALA A 130 10.71 -15.94 10.07
C ALA A 130 11.98 -16.49 10.76
N SER A 131 12.39 -15.90 11.89
CA SER A 131 13.49 -16.39 12.71
C SER A 131 13.22 -17.81 13.20
N LYS A 132 12.01 -18.06 13.76
CA LYS A 132 11.61 -19.39 14.21
C LYS A 132 11.53 -20.41 13.06
N GLN A 133 11.10 -19.99 11.87
CA GLN A 133 11.09 -20.86 10.68
C GLN A 133 12.51 -21.24 10.26
N ARG A 134 13.46 -20.29 10.30
CA ARG A 134 14.88 -20.54 10.01
C ARG A 134 15.50 -21.53 11.00
N ASP A 135 15.23 -21.39 12.29
CA ASP A 135 15.75 -22.30 13.33
C ASP A 135 15.35 -23.76 13.12
N PHE A 136 14.18 -24.00 12.52
CA PHE A 136 13.66 -25.33 12.23
C PHE A 136 13.84 -25.75 10.76
N ASN A 137 14.65 -25.02 9.99
CA ASN A 137 14.86 -25.24 8.55
C ASN A 137 13.54 -25.38 7.77
N LYS A 138 12.54 -24.57 8.13
CA LYS A 138 11.24 -24.51 7.46
C LYS A 138 11.26 -23.44 6.39
N LYS A 139 10.39 -23.59 5.38
CA LYS A 139 10.17 -22.55 4.37
C LYS A 139 9.74 -21.26 5.09
N ILE A 140 10.45 -20.17 4.80
CA ILE A 140 10.12 -18.85 5.32
C ILE A 140 8.85 -18.37 4.63
N THR A 141 7.93 -17.81 5.41
CA THR A 141 6.69 -17.19 4.90
C THR A 141 7.05 -16.06 3.95
N GLU A 142 6.40 -15.99 2.78
CA GLU A 142 6.67 -14.94 1.80
C GLU A 142 6.26 -13.55 2.32
N GLU A 143 6.98 -12.50 1.90
CA GLU A 143 6.68 -11.12 2.31
C GLU A 143 5.36 -10.60 1.73
N SER A 144 4.84 -11.22 0.67
CA SER A 144 3.50 -10.94 0.14
C SER A 144 2.40 -11.20 1.18
N VAL A 145 2.57 -12.19 2.06
CA VAL A 145 1.65 -12.45 3.16
C VAL A 145 1.65 -11.28 4.15
N LEU A 146 2.82 -10.70 4.43
CA LEU A 146 2.95 -9.54 5.30
C LEU A 146 2.19 -8.33 4.73
N ARG A 147 2.32 -8.10 3.43
CA ARG A 147 1.59 -7.08 2.69
C ARG A 147 0.09 -7.29 2.81
N ASP A 148 -0.41 -8.48 2.53
CA ASP A 148 -1.84 -8.74 2.49
C ASP A 148 -2.48 -8.60 3.89
N ILE A 149 -1.79 -9.09 4.94
CA ILE A 149 -2.20 -8.89 6.33
C ILE A 149 -2.20 -7.41 6.72
N PHE A 150 -1.22 -6.63 6.24
CA PHE A 150 -1.18 -5.20 6.52
C PHE A 150 -2.42 -4.51 5.96
N ILE A 151 -2.73 -4.73 4.68
CA ILE A 151 -3.90 -4.16 4.00
C ILE A 151 -5.18 -4.50 4.77
N ASP A 152 -5.41 -5.79 5.04
CA ASP A 152 -6.61 -6.24 5.74
C ASP A 152 -6.68 -5.75 7.19
N GLY A 153 -5.52 -5.44 7.77
CA GLY A 153 -5.37 -4.98 9.14
C GLY A 153 -5.50 -3.48 9.35
N VAL A 154 -5.53 -2.67 8.29
CA VAL A 154 -5.78 -1.22 8.38
C VAL A 154 -7.18 -0.97 8.96
N LEU A 155 -7.30 0.01 9.85
CA LEU A 155 -8.55 0.37 10.50
C LEU A 155 -9.47 1.19 9.59
N ASP A 156 -8.90 2.13 8.85
CA ASP A 156 -9.67 2.95 7.91
C ASP A 156 -10.05 2.14 6.66
N GLU A 157 -11.37 2.01 6.43
CA GLU A 157 -11.91 1.26 5.30
C GLU A 157 -11.67 1.96 3.97
N GLY A 158 -11.62 3.30 3.94
CA GLY A 158 -11.33 4.07 2.73
C GLY A 158 -9.91 3.80 2.23
N LEU A 159 -8.92 3.98 3.11
CA LEU A 159 -7.54 3.64 2.84
C LEU A 159 -7.36 2.16 2.50
N LYS A 160 -7.99 1.25 3.25
CA LYS A 160 -7.93 -0.19 2.97
C LYS A 160 -8.39 -0.52 1.54
N LEU A 161 -9.51 0.05 1.10
CA LEU A 161 -10.03 -0.16 -0.24
C LEU A 161 -9.02 0.34 -1.29
N HIS A 162 -8.44 1.51 -1.09
CA HIS A 162 -7.41 2.06 -1.97
C HIS A 162 -6.18 1.16 -2.06
N LEU A 163 -5.68 0.66 -0.93
CA LEU A 163 -4.53 -0.24 -0.91
C LEU A 163 -4.83 -1.59 -1.58
N ARG A 164 -6.06 -2.11 -1.46
CA ARG A 164 -6.51 -3.31 -2.20
C ARG A 164 -6.53 -3.05 -3.69
N GLN A 165 -7.02 -1.90 -4.14
CA GLN A 165 -7.00 -1.51 -5.55
C GLN A 165 -5.56 -1.44 -6.08
N MET A 166 -4.65 -0.79 -5.34
CA MET A 166 -3.24 -0.72 -5.73
C MET A 166 -2.61 -2.10 -5.87
N ARG A 167 -2.93 -3.05 -4.98
CA ARG A 167 -2.48 -4.45 -5.07
C ARG A 167 -3.05 -5.17 -6.30
N LEU A 168 -4.30 -4.91 -6.66
CA LEU A 168 -4.92 -5.52 -7.84
C LEU A 168 -4.31 -5.01 -9.14
N GLU A 169 -4.01 -3.71 -9.22
CA GLU A 169 -3.36 -3.10 -10.37
C GLU A 169 -1.89 -3.51 -10.49
N ASN A 170 -1.21 -3.69 -9.35
CA ASN A 170 0.20 -4.06 -9.29
C ASN A 170 0.42 -5.26 -8.36
N PRO A 171 0.24 -6.51 -8.84
CA PRO A 171 0.37 -7.72 -8.02
C PRO A 171 1.75 -7.89 -7.37
N ASP A 172 2.80 -7.38 -8.01
CA ASP A 172 4.19 -7.47 -7.58
C ASP A 172 4.60 -6.36 -6.58
N CYS A 173 3.66 -5.50 -6.17
CA CYS A 173 3.96 -4.49 -5.17
C CYS A 173 4.42 -5.14 -3.85
N THR A 174 5.47 -4.57 -3.26
CA THR A 174 6.03 -5.08 -2.01
C THR A 174 5.27 -4.55 -0.79
N PHE A 175 5.51 -5.15 0.38
CA PHE A 175 5.06 -4.60 1.65
C PHE A 175 5.54 -3.15 1.85
N PHE A 176 6.79 -2.85 1.45
CA PHE A 176 7.35 -1.50 1.55
C PHE A 176 6.56 -0.50 0.72
N ASN A 177 6.27 -0.81 -0.54
CA ASN A 177 5.51 0.09 -1.43
C ASN A 177 4.12 0.41 -0.83
N ILE A 178 3.40 -0.63 -0.41
CA ILE A 178 2.06 -0.48 0.20
C ILE A 178 2.12 0.33 1.50
N ARG A 179 3.15 0.10 2.32
CA ARG A 179 3.36 0.83 3.58
C ARG A 179 3.62 2.31 3.33
N GLU A 180 4.49 2.66 2.40
CA GLU A 180 4.81 4.06 2.11
C GLU A 180 3.59 4.81 1.56
N THR A 181 2.86 4.22 0.60
CA THR A 181 1.60 4.78 0.10
C THR A 181 0.59 5.01 1.22
N ALA A 182 0.44 4.04 2.13
CA ALA A 182 -0.46 4.17 3.27
C ALA A 182 -0.09 5.33 4.20
N LEU A 183 1.21 5.52 4.45
CA LEU A 183 1.70 6.61 5.29
C LEU A 183 1.44 7.96 4.63
N THR A 184 1.78 8.12 3.34
CA THR A 184 1.54 9.36 2.58
C THR A 184 0.08 9.76 2.58
N LEU A 185 -0.83 8.84 2.26
CA LEU A 185 -2.27 9.13 2.22
C LEU A 185 -2.83 9.47 3.60
N SER A 186 -2.37 8.79 4.65
CA SER A 186 -2.81 9.08 6.02
C SER A 186 -2.30 10.43 6.54
N GLU A 187 -1.13 10.87 6.09
CA GLU A 187 -0.60 12.19 6.41
C GLU A 187 -1.43 13.27 5.69
N GLU A 188 -1.75 13.07 4.40
CA GLU A 188 -2.62 13.98 3.64
C GLU A 188 -4.04 14.10 4.23
N GLU A 189 -4.62 13.01 4.72
CA GLU A 189 -5.92 13.04 5.41
C GLU A 189 -5.85 13.75 6.76
N ASN A 190 -4.77 13.60 7.52
CA ASN A 190 -4.57 14.36 8.76
C ASN A 190 -4.43 15.86 8.50
N HIS A 191 -3.77 16.27 7.41
CA HIS A 191 -3.70 17.69 7.02
C HIS A 191 -5.09 18.23 6.61
N LYS A 192 -5.92 17.42 5.94
CA LYS A 192 -7.30 17.79 5.61
C LYS A 192 -8.21 17.84 6.85
N ALA A 193 -8.06 16.90 7.79
CA ALA A 193 -8.85 16.84 9.02
C ALA A 193 -8.45 17.91 10.05
N GLN A 194 -7.16 18.25 10.15
CA GLN A 194 -6.67 19.27 11.07
C GLN A 194 -7.08 20.70 10.65
N VAL A 195 -7.29 20.93 9.35
CA VAL A 195 -7.88 22.18 8.84
C VAL A 195 -9.36 22.33 9.22
N CYS A 196 -10.11 21.23 9.41
CA CYS A 196 -11.50 21.29 9.84
C CYS A 196 -11.69 21.50 11.35
N VAL A 197 -10.75 21.08 12.20
CA VAL A 197 -10.90 21.15 13.68
C VAL A 197 -10.41 22.49 14.26
N ILE A 198 -9.53 23.21 13.58
CA ILE A 198 -8.97 24.48 14.08
C ILE A 198 -9.96 25.67 13.92
N ASN A 199 -11.03 25.52 13.13
CA ASN A 199 -11.94 26.62 12.79
C ASN A 199 -12.97 27.02 13.87
N THR A 200 -12.96 26.45 15.07
CA THR A 200 -13.89 26.85 16.16
C THR A 200 -13.26 27.56 17.36
N GLN A 201 -11.94 27.74 17.43
CA GLN A 201 -11.33 28.48 18.56
C GLN A 201 -10.01 29.16 18.17
N LYS A 202 -10.13 30.39 17.63
CA LYS A 202 -9.41 31.59 18.10
C LYS A 202 -9.55 32.73 17.08
N ARG A 203 -10.40 33.71 17.42
CA ARG A 203 -10.20 35.10 17.01
C ARG A 203 -9.00 35.66 17.78
N ASN A 204 -8.00 36.19 17.07
CA ASN A 204 -7.51 37.57 17.18
C ASN A 204 -6.14 37.74 16.46
N ASP A 205 -6.17 38.62 15.46
CA ASP A 205 -5.21 39.65 15.07
C ASP A 205 -3.72 39.33 14.87
N GLN A 206 -3.33 39.15 13.59
CA GLN A 206 -2.33 40.02 12.95
C GLN A 206 -2.47 40.00 11.41
N PRO A 207 -2.37 41.15 10.73
CA PRO A 207 -2.70 41.27 9.30
C PRO A 207 -1.46 40.99 8.45
N THR A 208 -1.46 39.90 7.69
CA THR A 208 -0.76 39.76 6.40
C THR A 208 -0.95 38.35 5.85
N LYS A 209 -1.26 38.24 4.55
CA LYS A 209 -1.53 37.02 3.75
C LYS A 209 -2.93 36.41 3.79
N VAL A 210 -3.75 36.66 4.82
CA VAL A 210 -5.12 36.09 4.90
C VAL A 210 -6.09 36.79 3.93
N ASP A 211 -6.04 38.12 3.81
CA ASP A 211 -6.91 38.88 2.90
C ASP A 211 -6.71 38.53 1.41
N GLU A 212 -5.47 38.19 1.03
CA GLU A 212 -5.17 37.79 -0.35
C GLU A 212 -5.70 36.38 -0.66
N VAL A 213 -5.66 35.49 0.33
CA VAL A 213 -6.24 34.14 0.22
C VAL A 213 -7.76 34.21 0.21
N GLU A 214 -8.38 35.06 1.04
CA GLU A 214 -9.83 35.22 1.07
C GLU A 214 -10.38 35.86 -0.21
N LYS A 215 -9.63 36.82 -0.78
CA LYS A 215 -9.95 37.39 -2.10
C LYS A 215 -9.82 36.36 -3.22
N ARG A 216 -8.85 35.44 -3.15
CA ARG A 216 -8.73 34.32 -4.09
C ARG A 216 -9.83 33.28 -3.89
N LEU A 217 -10.22 33.00 -2.65
CA LEU A 217 -11.29 32.05 -2.33
C LEU A 217 -12.63 32.54 -2.89
N LYS A 218 -12.94 33.83 -2.67
CA LYS A 218 -14.16 34.46 -3.20
C LYS A 218 -14.18 34.49 -4.72
N LYS A 219 -13.02 34.73 -5.36
CA LYS A 219 -12.88 34.66 -6.82
C LYS A 219 -13.13 33.24 -7.35
N LEU A 220 -12.59 32.21 -6.68
CA LEU A 220 -12.82 30.82 -7.05
C LEU A 220 -14.27 30.39 -6.84
N GLU A 221 -14.93 30.90 -5.81
CA GLU A 221 -16.35 30.65 -5.55
C GLU A 221 -17.24 31.28 -6.63
N ASP A 222 -16.94 32.52 -7.03
CA ASP A 222 -17.63 33.19 -8.14
C ASP A 222 -17.39 32.45 -9.48
N GLU A 223 -16.18 31.95 -9.72
CA GLU A 223 -15.86 31.12 -10.90
C GLU A 223 -16.59 29.77 -10.87
N GLY A 224 -16.68 29.13 -9.70
CA GLY A 224 -17.44 27.89 -9.52
C GLY A 224 -18.94 28.08 -9.75
N ASN A 225 -19.51 29.20 -9.29
CA ASN A 225 -20.90 29.54 -9.52
C ASN A 225 -21.18 29.82 -11.00
N ARG A 226 -20.27 30.51 -11.71
CA ARG A 226 -20.35 30.71 -13.17
C ARG A 226 -20.27 29.40 -13.93
N LEU A 227 -19.35 28.50 -13.54
CA LEU A 227 -19.24 27.18 -14.15
C LEU A 227 -20.53 26.36 -13.95
N LYS A 228 -21.11 26.41 -12.75
CA LYS A 228 -22.38 25.75 -12.46
C LYS A 228 -23.51 26.26 -13.35
N GLU A 229 -23.59 27.58 -13.56
CA GLU A 229 -24.57 28.19 -14.47
C GLU A 229 -24.33 27.83 -15.94
N THR A 230 -23.07 27.69 -16.38
CA THR A 230 -22.78 27.20 -17.74
C THR A 230 -23.16 25.73 -17.92
N LEU A 231 -22.97 24.89 -16.91
CA LEU A 231 -23.36 23.47 -16.95
C LEU A 231 -24.88 23.31 -17.03
N THR A 232 -25.64 24.05 -16.22
CA THR A 232 -27.11 24.00 -16.28
C THR A 232 -27.64 24.48 -17.64
N ASN A 233 -27.01 25.50 -18.23
CA ASN A 233 -27.36 25.97 -19.57
C ASN A 233 -27.00 24.96 -20.67
N LEU A 234 -25.89 24.22 -20.52
CA LEU A 234 -25.52 23.15 -21.45
C LEU A 234 -26.49 21.96 -21.37
N ASP A 235 -26.85 21.54 -20.16
CA ASP A 235 -27.85 20.48 -19.95
C ASP A 235 -29.19 20.85 -20.60
N LEU A 236 -29.62 22.10 -20.47
CA LEU A 236 -30.83 22.59 -21.13
C LEU A 236 -30.74 22.51 -22.66
N LYS A 237 -29.59 22.90 -23.23
CA LYS A 237 -29.35 22.81 -24.68
C LYS A 237 -29.30 21.37 -25.18
N ILE A 238 -28.70 20.47 -24.41
CA ILE A 238 -28.67 19.04 -24.72
C ILE A 238 -30.10 18.49 -24.73
N TYR A 239 -30.90 18.83 -23.72
CA TYR A 239 -32.30 18.44 -23.66
C TYR A 239 -33.11 18.96 -24.87
N GLU A 240 -32.96 20.23 -25.24
CA GLU A 240 -33.62 20.81 -26.41
C GLU A 240 -33.18 20.17 -27.73
N ALA A 241 -31.89 19.88 -27.88
CA ALA A 241 -31.36 19.19 -29.06
C ALA A 241 -31.91 17.78 -29.18
N HIS A 242 -32.01 17.05 -28.06
CA HIS A 242 -32.65 15.74 -28.02
C HIS A 242 -34.11 15.84 -28.46
N LYS A 243 -34.89 16.75 -27.87
CA LYS A 243 -36.29 16.95 -28.24
C LYS A 243 -36.47 17.28 -29.73
N ARG A 244 -35.65 18.17 -30.29
CA ARG A 244 -35.69 18.48 -31.73
C ARG A 244 -35.36 17.28 -32.60
N SER A 245 -34.41 16.43 -32.19
CA SER A 245 -34.07 15.23 -32.94
C SER A 245 -35.21 14.22 -32.93
N GLU A 246 -35.88 14.01 -31.78
CA GLU A 246 -37.09 13.18 -31.68
C GLU A 246 -38.22 13.67 -32.59
N GLU A 247 -38.48 14.97 -32.61
CA GLU A 247 -39.48 15.57 -33.50
C GLU A 247 -39.13 15.37 -34.98
N MET A 248 -37.84 15.50 -35.35
CA MET A 248 -37.38 15.21 -36.70
C MET A 248 -37.57 13.74 -37.08
N PHE A 249 -37.23 12.81 -36.18
CA PHE A 249 -37.44 11.38 -36.43
C PHE A 249 -38.93 11.05 -36.61
N ALA A 250 -39.82 11.64 -35.80
CA ALA A 250 -41.26 11.47 -35.95
C ALA A 250 -41.77 11.98 -37.30
N GLN A 251 -41.27 13.13 -37.78
CA GLN A 251 -41.62 13.65 -39.11
C GLN A 251 -41.12 12.75 -40.24
N ILE A 252 -39.92 12.17 -40.12
CA ILE A 252 -39.39 11.23 -41.12
C ILE A 252 -40.26 9.98 -41.17
N LEU A 253 -40.61 9.41 -40.02
CA LEU A 253 -41.48 8.23 -39.94
C LEU A 253 -42.86 8.50 -40.57
N SER A 254 -43.50 9.63 -40.24
CA SER A 254 -44.78 10.01 -40.84
C SER A 254 -44.70 10.21 -42.37
N LYS A 255 -43.59 10.74 -42.89
CA LYS A 255 -43.36 10.87 -44.34
C LYS A 255 -43.18 9.51 -45.01
N LEU A 256 -42.53 8.56 -44.35
CA LEU A 256 -42.35 7.20 -44.87
C LEU A 256 -43.68 6.44 -44.92
N GLU A 257 -44.52 6.55 -43.89
CA GLU A 257 -45.87 5.96 -43.88
C GLU A 257 -46.75 6.49 -45.01
N LYS A 258 -46.80 7.83 -45.19
CA LYS A 258 -47.55 8.45 -46.30
C LYS A 258 -47.03 8.04 -47.69
N LYS A 259 -45.74 7.73 -47.80
CA LYS A 259 -45.12 7.28 -49.05
C LYS A 259 -45.43 5.79 -49.32
N ALA A 260 -45.52 4.96 -48.29
CA ALA A 260 -45.99 3.58 -48.40
C ALA A 260 -47.45 3.54 -48.91
N ASP A 261 -48.34 4.37 -48.32
CA ASP A 261 -49.76 4.46 -48.71
C ASP A 261 -49.97 4.96 -50.15
N SER A 262 -49.14 5.88 -50.63
CA SER A 262 -49.23 6.37 -52.01
C SER A 262 -48.65 5.39 -53.04
N THR A 263 -47.70 4.54 -52.64
CA THR A 263 -47.13 3.49 -53.51
C THR A 263 -48.12 2.35 -53.71
N ASP A 264 -48.91 1.99 -52.69
CA ASP A 264 -49.99 0.99 -52.82
C ASP A 264 -51.17 1.50 -53.65
N ARG A 265 -51.52 2.79 -53.56
CA ARG A 265 -52.53 3.37 -54.47
C ARG A 265 -52.08 3.43 -55.93
N ASN A 266 -50.79 3.66 -56.19
CA ASN A 266 -50.27 3.74 -57.57
C ASN A 266 -50.11 2.36 -58.23
N LYS A 267 -49.85 1.29 -57.46
CA LYS A 267 -49.88 -0.10 -57.96
C LYS A 267 -51.29 -0.55 -58.36
N ASN A 268 -52.33 -0.06 -57.68
CA ASN A 268 -53.72 -0.37 -58.05
C ASN A 268 -54.23 0.38 -59.29
N HIS A 269 -53.60 1.49 -59.71
CA HIS A 269 -53.96 2.17 -60.96
C HIS A 269 -53.27 1.60 -62.20
N ASN A 270 -52.03 1.11 -62.08
CA ASN A 270 -51.32 0.48 -63.22
C ASN A 270 -51.82 -0.94 -63.58
N ASN A 271 -52.58 -1.61 -62.71
CA ASN A 271 -53.20 -2.90 -63.03
C ASN A 271 -54.50 -2.82 -63.85
N TYR A 272 -55.01 -1.61 -64.14
CA TYR A 272 -56.20 -1.43 -65.00
C TYR A 272 -55.89 -1.00 -66.44
N ALA A 273 -54.64 -0.64 -66.76
CA ALA A 273 -54.26 -0.25 -68.12
C ALA A 273 -53.75 -1.41 -68.98
N ASP A 274 -53.28 -2.52 -68.39
CA ASP A 274 -52.58 -3.60 -69.11
C ASP A 274 -53.42 -4.88 -69.33
N ARG A 275 -54.76 -4.76 -69.27
CA ARG A 275 -55.71 -5.88 -69.44
C ARG A 275 -56.67 -5.75 -70.63
N ARG A 276 -56.36 -4.87 -71.59
CA ARG A 276 -57.11 -4.77 -72.86
C ARG A 276 -56.14 -4.72 -74.04
N LEU A 277 -55.45 -5.81 -74.35
CA LEU A 277 -54.81 -6.06 -75.65
C LEU A 277 -54.38 -7.54 -75.74
N SER A 278 -55.36 -8.45 -75.71
CA SER A 278 -55.16 -9.85 -76.13
C SER A 278 -56.52 -10.50 -76.43
N GLN A 279 -57.13 -10.07 -77.52
CA GLN A 279 -58.08 -10.90 -78.27
C GLN A 279 -57.76 -10.73 -79.76
N THR A 280 -56.89 -11.61 -80.26
CA THR A 280 -56.75 -11.93 -81.68
C THR A 280 -57.73 -13.07 -82.03
N PRO A 281 -58.46 -13.00 -83.15
CA PRO A 281 -59.37 -14.06 -83.57
C PRO A 281 -58.62 -15.17 -84.32
N GLU A 282 -58.88 -16.43 -83.94
CA GLU A 282 -58.50 -17.60 -84.73
C GLU A 282 -59.35 -17.69 -86.00
N ILE A 283 -58.67 -17.72 -87.15
CA ILE A 283 -59.23 -18.06 -88.46
C ILE A 283 -58.97 -19.55 -88.68
N LYS A 284 -60.03 -20.28 -89.04
CA LYS A 284 -60.01 -21.69 -89.44
C LYS A 284 -59.29 -21.89 -90.77
N GLY A 285 -58.53 -22.98 -90.87
CA GLY A 285 -57.98 -23.55 -92.10
C GLY A 285 -57.20 -24.81 -91.78
#